data_AF-A0A2D1UBX2-F1
#
_entry.id   AF-A0A2D1UBX2-F1
#
_cell.length_a   1.000
_cell.length_b   1.000
_cell.length_c   1.000
_cell.angle_alpha   90.00
_cell.angle_beta   90.00
_cell.angle_gamma   90.00
#
_symmetry.space_group_name_H-M   'P 1'
#
loop_
_entity.id
_entity.type
_entity.pdbx_description
1 polymer ?
#
loop_
_entity_poly.entity_id
_entity_poly.type
_entity_poly.pdbx_seq_one_letter_code
_entity_poly.pdbx_strand_id
1 'polypeptide(L)'
;MKQDFENDEWMKGARETGFTTPMHYFDELTESINAKITVEKFKAVVQNDGYTVPDNYFEKLQANILAKTTAEIQPETKPKVVRLWNSSIVKYASAACFLLVTGLGLYFNNQQSPAQKTTSADLATEQMLYDIDEQVIIDHISSTDITQPKPAVTDTDLENYILTNYSQNELATSL
;
A
#
# COMPACT_ATOMS: atom_id res chain seq x y z
N MET A 1 -55.89 76.63 18.94
CA MET A 1 -54.56 76.93 18.38
C MET A 1 -53.50 76.63 19.44
N LYS A 2 -53.07 75.38 19.56
CA LYS A 2 -51.78 74.95 20.14
C LYS A 2 -51.49 73.58 19.53
N GLN A 3 -50.78 73.61 18.42
CA GLN A 3 -50.30 72.42 17.75
C GLN A 3 -48.98 72.04 18.44
N ASP A 4 -49.01 70.86 19.01
CA ASP A 4 -47.95 70.02 19.54
C ASP A 4 -46.79 69.87 18.55
N PHE A 5 -45.78 70.74 18.69
CA PHE A 5 -44.48 70.66 18.03
C PHE A 5 -43.53 69.72 18.80
N GLU A 6 -43.93 68.47 19.02
CA GLU A 6 -43.03 67.42 19.48
C GLU A 6 -42.74 66.50 18.29
N ASN A 7 -41.96 67.03 17.35
CA ASN A 7 -41.40 66.25 16.26
C ASN A 7 -39.91 66.00 16.51
N ASP A 8 -39.62 64.89 17.18
CA ASP A 8 -38.26 64.38 17.47
C ASP A 8 -37.56 63.78 16.24
N GLU A 9 -38.10 63.97 15.03
CA GLU A 9 -37.52 63.46 13.77
C GLU A 9 -36.07 63.92 13.53
N TRP A 10 -35.71 65.13 13.97
CA TRP A 10 -34.35 65.65 13.78
C TRP A 10 -33.29 64.87 14.58
N MET A 11 -33.68 64.14 15.63
CA MET A 11 -32.79 63.30 16.43
C MET A 11 -32.56 61.90 15.87
N LYS A 12 -33.35 61.47 14.86
CA LYS A 12 -33.16 60.18 14.21
C LYS A 12 -31.95 60.14 13.27
N GLY A 13 -31.56 61.28 12.69
CA GLY A 13 -30.42 61.36 11.76
C GLY A 13 -29.04 61.39 12.44
N ALA A 14 -28.96 61.74 13.72
CA ALA A 14 -27.69 61.88 14.43
C ALA A 14 -27.06 60.52 14.84
N ARG A 15 -27.86 59.45 14.90
CA ARG A 15 -27.42 58.14 15.43
C ARG A 15 -26.82 57.20 14.38
N GLU A 16 -27.00 57.50 13.09
CA GLU A 16 -26.44 56.72 11.96
C GLU A 16 -25.45 57.52 11.12
N THR A 17 -24.85 58.56 11.69
CA THR A 17 -23.71 59.17 11.05
C THR A 17 -22.55 58.18 11.19
N GLY A 18 -22.03 57.65 10.08
CA GLY A 18 -20.92 56.67 10.04
C GLY A 18 -19.58 57.18 10.62
N PHE A 19 -19.62 58.17 11.51
CA PHE A 19 -18.51 58.74 12.24
C PHE A 19 -18.40 58.12 13.64
N THR A 20 -18.42 56.78 13.71
CA THR A 20 -18.08 56.08 14.95
C THR A 20 -16.58 55.86 14.99
N THR A 21 -15.95 56.18 16.12
CA THR A 21 -14.53 55.91 16.33
C THR A 21 -14.35 54.49 16.87
N PRO A 22 -13.25 53.81 16.52
CA PRO A 22 -12.93 52.50 17.09
C PRO A 22 -12.84 52.53 18.61
N MET A 23 -13.11 51.38 19.23
CA MET A 23 -12.90 51.19 20.67
C MET A 23 -11.44 51.53 21.02
N HIS A 24 -11.23 52.25 22.12
CA HIS A 24 -9.92 52.72 22.61
C HIS A 24 -9.18 53.75 21.73
N TYR A 25 -9.80 54.27 20.66
CA TYR A 25 -9.16 55.30 19.81
C TYR A 25 -8.62 56.48 20.61
N PHE A 26 -9.44 57.07 21.49
CA PHE A 26 -9.01 58.23 22.30
C PHE A 26 -8.09 57.85 23.45
N ASP A 27 -8.17 56.62 23.95
CA ASP A 27 -7.30 56.12 25.01
C ASP A 27 -5.84 56.02 24.50
N GLU A 28 -5.65 55.54 23.27
CA GLU A 28 -4.33 55.38 22.64
C GLU A 28 -3.84 56.62 21.86
N LEU A 29 -4.75 57.53 21.48
CA LEU A 29 -4.43 58.69 20.65
C LEU A 29 -3.30 59.53 21.25
N THR A 30 -3.38 59.82 22.54
CA THR A 30 -2.37 60.65 23.23
C THR A 30 -1.00 60.00 23.20
N GLU A 31 -0.92 58.70 23.47
CA GLU A 31 0.33 57.95 23.44
C GLU A 31 0.90 57.89 22.01
N SER A 32 0.06 57.63 21.01
CA SER A 32 0.48 57.57 19.61
C SER A 32 1.04 58.90 19.08
N ILE A 33 0.42 60.02 19.47
CA ILE A 33 0.89 61.37 19.12
C ILE A 33 2.24 61.64 19.78
N ASN A 34 2.36 61.36 21.08
CA ASN A 34 3.61 61.57 21.81
C ASN A 34 4.75 60.69 21.28
N ALA A 35 4.47 59.44 20.93
CA ALA A 35 5.44 58.54 20.31
C ALA A 35 5.95 59.10 18.97
N LYS A 36 5.04 59.57 18.09
CA LYS A 36 5.41 60.20 16.82
C LYS A 36 6.27 61.44 17.00
N ILE A 37 5.87 62.36 17.90
CA ILE A 37 6.64 63.56 18.22
C ILE A 37 8.03 63.20 18.75
N THR A 38 8.12 62.16 19.58
CA THR A 38 9.40 61.71 20.15
C THR A 38 10.33 61.16 19.07
N VAL A 39 9.80 60.36 18.13
CA VAL A 39 10.57 59.85 16.98
C VAL A 39 11.06 60.99 16.10
N GLU A 40 10.21 61.99 15.80
CA GLU A 40 10.59 63.16 15.00
C GLU A 40 11.68 64.00 15.69
N LYS A 41 11.55 64.24 17.00
CA LYS A 41 12.59 64.92 17.79
C LYS A 41 13.91 64.14 17.80
N PHE A 42 13.84 62.82 17.92
CA PHE A 42 15.02 61.97 17.90
C PHE A 42 15.73 62.02 16.53
N LYS A 43 14.96 61.99 15.43
CA LYS A 43 15.49 62.15 14.07
C LYS A 43 16.17 63.50 13.84
N ALA A 44 15.71 64.57 14.51
CA ALA A 44 16.36 65.88 14.44
C ALA A 44 17.70 65.94 15.21
N VAL A 45 17.88 65.08 16.22
CA VAL A 45 19.11 65.00 17.03
C VAL A 45 20.12 64.03 16.43
N VAL A 46 19.63 62.94 15.82
CA VAL A 46 20.45 61.93 15.16
C VAL A 46 20.76 62.38 13.74
N GLN A 47 21.94 62.95 13.51
CA GLN A 47 22.35 63.48 12.20
C GLN A 47 22.61 62.41 11.14
N ASN A 48 22.68 61.14 11.51
CA ASN A 48 23.05 60.05 10.63
C ASN A 48 22.14 58.86 10.91
N ASP A 49 21.49 58.30 9.88
CA ASP A 49 20.47 57.24 9.99
C ASP A 49 21.01 55.92 10.60
N GLY A 50 22.26 55.89 11.06
CA GLY A 50 22.90 54.75 11.71
C GLY A 50 23.36 53.66 10.73
N TYR A 51 22.98 53.77 9.46
CA TYR A 51 23.39 52.87 8.40
C TYR A 51 24.62 53.41 7.70
N THR A 52 25.80 52.98 8.16
CA THR A 52 27.06 53.22 7.44
C THR A 52 27.57 51.89 6.91
N VAL A 53 28.07 51.89 5.68
CA VAL A 53 28.80 50.75 5.14
C VAL A 53 30.28 50.90 5.47
N PRO A 54 31.02 49.79 5.72
CA PRO A 54 32.45 49.85 5.90
C PRO A 54 33.17 50.39 4.65
N ASP A 55 34.37 50.94 4.86
CA ASP A 55 35.22 51.39 3.77
C ASP A 55 35.46 50.28 2.74
N ASN A 56 35.32 50.64 1.46
CA ASN A 56 35.51 49.74 0.32
C ASN A 56 34.47 48.60 0.22
N TYR A 57 33.29 48.72 0.85
CA TYR A 57 32.23 47.70 0.79
C TYR A 57 31.79 47.41 -0.64
N PHE A 58 31.45 48.44 -1.42
CA PHE A 58 30.90 48.27 -2.77
C PHE A 58 31.96 47.82 -3.79
N GLU A 59 33.20 48.24 -3.58
CA GLU A 59 34.39 47.87 -4.34
C GLU A 59 34.68 46.37 -4.18
N LYS A 60 34.53 45.85 -2.95
CA LYS A 60 34.68 44.41 -2.66
C LYS A 60 33.42 43.61 -2.98
N LEU A 61 32.23 44.24 -2.97
CA LEU A 61 30.96 43.55 -3.18
C LEU A 61 30.92 42.85 -4.53
N GLN A 62 31.26 43.56 -5.61
CA GLN A 62 31.24 42.98 -6.95
C GLN A 62 32.24 41.81 -7.08
N ALA A 63 33.46 41.98 -6.57
CA ALA A 63 34.48 40.93 -6.58
C ALA A 63 34.04 39.71 -5.75
N ASN A 64 33.41 39.92 -4.59
CA ASN A 64 32.90 38.87 -3.72
C ASN A 64 31.72 38.10 -4.35
N ILE A 65 30.79 38.81 -5.01
CA ILE A 65 29.68 38.18 -5.73
C ILE A 65 30.24 37.30 -6.85
N LEU A 66 31.14 37.84 -7.68
CA LEU A 66 31.76 37.08 -8.75
C LEU A 66 32.55 35.88 -8.20
N ALA A 67 33.37 36.06 -7.16
CA ALA A 67 34.09 34.94 -6.54
C ALA A 67 33.15 33.84 -6.03
N LYS A 68 31.98 34.19 -5.49
CA LYS A 68 31.02 33.20 -4.97
C LYS A 68 30.15 32.57 -6.06
N THR A 69 29.86 33.30 -7.13
CA THR A 69 28.94 32.82 -8.19
C THR A 69 29.67 32.21 -9.39
N THR A 70 30.89 32.65 -9.70
CA THR A 70 31.67 32.15 -10.84
C THR A 70 32.79 31.21 -10.43
N ALA A 71 33.36 31.32 -9.22
CA ALA A 71 34.40 30.39 -8.76
C ALA A 71 33.85 29.05 -8.23
N GLU A 72 32.56 28.95 -7.87
CA GLU A 72 31.89 27.66 -7.68
C GLU A 72 31.68 26.87 -8.98
N ILE A 73 31.99 27.47 -10.14
CA ILE A 73 31.97 26.79 -11.45
C ILE A 73 33.35 26.21 -11.79
N GLN A 74 34.38 26.39 -10.94
CA GLN A 74 35.61 25.60 -11.05
C GLN A 74 35.31 24.17 -10.55
N PRO A 75 35.32 23.16 -11.44
CA PRO A 75 34.81 21.84 -11.13
C PRO A 75 35.90 20.99 -10.47
N GLU A 76 36.37 21.35 -9.27
CA GLU A 76 37.29 20.47 -8.54
C GLU A 76 36.58 19.23 -7.99
N THR A 77 35.25 19.21 -7.98
CA THR A 77 34.50 17.95 -7.98
C THR A 77 33.25 18.12 -8.81
N LYS A 78 33.24 17.55 -10.03
CA LYS A 78 32.01 17.28 -10.80
C LYS A 78 30.94 16.81 -9.80
N PRO A 79 29.74 17.42 -9.74
CA PRO A 79 28.72 16.98 -8.80
C PRO A 79 28.53 15.48 -9.01
N LYS A 80 28.89 14.68 -8.01
CA LYS A 80 28.82 13.22 -8.09
C LYS A 80 27.35 12.87 -8.14
N VAL A 81 26.82 12.78 -9.35
CA VAL A 81 25.46 12.32 -9.63
C VAL A 81 25.37 10.87 -9.19
N VAL A 82 25.00 10.66 -7.93
CA VAL A 82 24.76 9.32 -7.40
C VAL A 82 23.40 8.87 -7.89
N ARG A 83 23.38 7.80 -8.69
CA ARG A 83 22.16 7.11 -9.06
C ARG A 83 21.63 6.40 -7.81
N LEU A 84 20.57 6.93 -7.21
CA LEU A 84 19.97 6.36 -5.99
C LEU A 84 19.41 4.95 -6.17
N TRP A 85 19.11 4.55 -7.42
CA TRP A 85 18.56 3.23 -7.73
C TRP A 85 19.61 2.39 -8.44
N ASN A 86 20.25 1.47 -7.71
CA ASN A 86 21.16 0.48 -8.28
C ASN A 86 20.34 -0.69 -8.85
N SER A 87 20.46 -0.91 -10.17
CA SER A 87 19.70 -1.92 -10.92
C SER A 87 19.86 -3.35 -10.35
N SER A 88 20.97 -3.64 -9.66
CA SER A 88 21.20 -4.96 -9.05
C SER A 88 20.26 -5.26 -7.87
N ILE A 89 19.82 -4.25 -7.12
CA ILE A 89 18.90 -4.41 -5.98
C ILE A 89 17.48 -4.69 -6.45
N VAL A 90 17.06 -4.09 -7.57
CA VAL A 90 15.71 -4.28 -8.13
C VAL A 90 15.49 -5.73 -8.58
N LYS A 91 16.53 -6.41 -9.07
CA LYS A 91 16.46 -7.82 -9.48
C LYS A 91 16.18 -8.75 -8.29
N TYR A 92 16.84 -8.52 -7.16
CA TYR A 92 16.63 -9.32 -5.94
C TYR A 92 15.30 -8.99 -5.26
N ALA A 93 14.95 -7.70 -5.15
CA ALA A 93 13.68 -7.27 -4.56
C ALA A 93 12.49 -7.84 -5.34
N SER A 94 12.54 -7.83 -6.68
CA SER A 94 11.51 -8.43 -7.52
C SER A 94 11.38 -9.94 -7.31
N ALA A 95 12.49 -10.69 -7.23
CA ALA A 95 12.47 -12.13 -6.98
C ALA A 95 11.87 -12.48 -5.60
N ALA A 96 12.25 -11.74 -4.55
CA ALA A 96 11.68 -11.92 -3.21
C ALA A 96 10.17 -11.61 -3.18
N CYS A 97 9.73 -10.57 -3.89
CA CYS A 97 8.30 -10.26 -4.04
C CYS A 97 7.54 -11.38 -4.73
N PHE A 98 8.08 -12.01 -5.78
CA PHE A 98 7.41 -13.16 -6.41
C PHE A 98 7.29 -14.35 -5.46
N LEU A 99 8.34 -14.67 -4.69
CA LEU A 99 8.27 -15.74 -3.69
C LEU A 99 7.24 -15.45 -2.60
N LEU A 100 7.17 -14.19 -2.12
CA LEU A 100 6.17 -13.78 -1.14
C LEU A 100 4.75 -13.81 -1.71
N VAL A 101 4.54 -13.34 -2.93
CA VAL A 101 3.20 -13.32 -3.57
C VAL A 101 2.73 -14.75 -3.89
N THR A 102 3.60 -15.61 -4.43
CA THR A 102 3.26 -17.01 -4.68
C THR A 102 3.06 -17.77 -3.36
N GLY A 103 3.92 -17.54 -2.36
CA GLY A 103 3.80 -18.16 -1.04
C GLY A 103 2.54 -17.74 -0.29
N LEU A 104 2.27 -16.43 -0.20
CA LEU A 104 1.04 -15.91 0.41
C LEU A 104 -0.20 -16.31 -0.40
N GLY A 105 -0.12 -16.28 -1.73
CA GLY A 105 -1.23 -16.68 -2.62
C GLY A 105 -1.64 -18.14 -2.41
N LEU A 106 -0.67 -19.06 -2.35
CA LEU A 106 -0.94 -20.46 -2.04
C LEU A 106 -1.39 -20.66 -0.58
N TYR A 107 -0.80 -19.92 0.37
CA TYR A 107 -1.17 -19.99 1.77
C TYR A 107 -2.62 -19.56 2.01
N PHE A 108 -3.04 -18.41 1.45
CA PHE A 108 -4.43 -17.94 1.58
C PHE A 108 -5.42 -18.82 0.80
N ASN A 109 -5.05 -19.35 -0.36
CA ASN A 109 -5.86 -20.31 -1.12
C ASN A 109 -6.07 -21.64 -0.35
N ASN A 110 -5.04 -22.10 0.36
CA ASN A 110 -5.11 -23.31 1.18
C ASN A 110 -5.87 -23.10 2.50
N GLN A 111 -5.90 -21.87 3.04
CA GLN A 111 -6.66 -21.53 4.26
C GLN A 111 -8.18 -21.45 4.01
N GLN A 112 -8.62 -21.23 2.77
CA GLN A 112 -10.04 -21.27 2.39
C GLN A 112 -10.55 -22.66 2.02
N SER A 113 -9.68 -23.68 2.02
CA SER A 113 -10.05 -25.09 1.83
C SER A 113 -10.00 -25.83 3.18
N PRO A 114 -11.13 -26.30 3.75
CA PRO A 114 -11.06 -27.22 4.87
C PRO A 114 -10.50 -28.57 4.36
N ALA A 115 -9.21 -28.81 4.63
CA ALA A 115 -8.51 -30.09 4.64
C ALA A 115 -8.65 -31.04 3.42
N GLN A 116 -7.61 -31.13 2.59
CA GLN A 116 -7.25 -32.40 1.93
C GLN A 116 -5.75 -32.39 1.58
N LYS A 117 -4.87 -32.81 2.49
CA LYS A 117 -4.40 -34.19 2.63
C LYS A 117 -3.99 -34.83 1.29
N THR A 118 -2.77 -34.56 0.82
CA THR A 118 -2.15 -35.27 -0.32
C THR A 118 -1.72 -36.72 0.00
N THR A 119 -2.02 -37.22 1.21
CA THR A 119 -1.74 -38.60 1.67
C THR A 119 -2.99 -39.25 2.26
N SER A 120 -4.16 -39.03 1.68
CA SER A 120 -5.43 -39.48 2.28
C SER A 120 -6.44 -40.13 1.37
N ALA A 121 -6.33 -39.98 0.05
CA ALA A 121 -7.14 -40.80 -0.84
C ALA A 121 -6.77 -42.28 -0.66
N ASP A 122 -5.47 -42.57 -0.67
CA ASP A 122 -4.94 -43.94 -0.51
C ASP A 122 -5.25 -44.53 0.89
N LEU A 123 -5.02 -43.74 1.95
CA LEU A 123 -5.32 -44.15 3.33
C LEU A 123 -6.83 -44.28 3.62
N ALA A 124 -7.67 -43.43 3.02
CA ALA A 124 -9.13 -43.53 3.17
C ALA A 124 -9.69 -44.74 2.42
N THR A 125 -9.08 -45.13 1.31
CA THR A 125 -9.43 -46.36 0.59
C THR A 125 -9.03 -47.60 1.41
N GLU A 126 -7.82 -47.64 1.98
CA GLU A 126 -7.43 -48.74 2.89
C GLU A 126 -8.31 -48.80 4.15
N GLN A 127 -8.66 -47.67 4.74
CA GLN A 127 -9.47 -47.63 5.96
C GLN A 127 -10.94 -48.00 5.71
N MET A 128 -11.50 -47.68 4.53
CA MET A 128 -12.83 -48.18 4.13
C MET A 128 -12.84 -49.69 3.90
N LEU A 129 -11.72 -50.28 3.45
CA LEU A 129 -11.63 -51.72 3.22
C LEU A 129 -11.61 -52.53 4.54
N TYR A 130 -11.09 -51.94 5.62
CA TYR A 130 -11.07 -52.54 6.96
C TYR A 130 -12.40 -52.41 7.73
N ASP A 131 -13.27 -51.47 7.35
CA ASP A 131 -14.54 -51.19 8.03
C ASP A 131 -15.70 -52.06 7.49
N ILE A 132 -15.41 -52.95 6.53
CA ILE A 132 -16.38 -53.94 6.04
C ILE A 132 -16.45 -55.10 7.02
N ASP A 133 -17.61 -55.26 7.66
CA ASP A 133 -17.89 -56.34 8.60
C ASP A 133 -17.86 -57.72 7.91
N GLU A 134 -17.25 -58.72 8.56
CA GLU A 134 -17.11 -60.09 8.02
C GLU A 134 -18.46 -60.72 7.68
N GLN A 135 -19.51 -60.41 8.43
CA GLN A 135 -20.85 -60.95 8.17
C GLN A 135 -21.46 -60.33 6.90
N VAL A 136 -21.11 -59.10 6.53
CA VAL A 136 -21.55 -58.46 5.28
C VAL A 136 -20.84 -59.07 4.07
N ILE A 137 -19.58 -59.47 4.25
CA ILE A 137 -18.84 -60.23 3.24
C ILE A 137 -19.48 -61.61 3.06
N ILE A 138 -19.76 -62.31 4.17
CA ILE A 138 -20.43 -63.62 4.16
C ILE A 138 -21.83 -63.53 3.55
N ASP A 139 -22.58 -62.48 3.88
CA ASP A 139 -23.91 -62.24 3.34
C ASP A 139 -23.84 -61.91 1.84
N HIS A 140 -22.86 -61.13 1.37
CA HIS A 140 -22.69 -60.89 -0.08
C HIS A 140 -22.30 -62.15 -0.86
N ILE A 141 -21.46 -63.02 -0.32
CA ILE A 141 -21.13 -64.30 -0.98
C ILE A 141 -22.24 -65.35 -0.84
N SER A 142 -23.12 -65.23 0.15
CA SER A 142 -24.24 -66.17 0.37
C SER A 142 -25.50 -65.71 -0.38
N SER A 143 -25.73 -64.40 -0.47
CA SER A 143 -26.82 -63.77 -1.24
C SER A 143 -26.51 -63.71 -2.73
N THR A 144 -25.22 -63.64 -3.10
CA THR A 144 -24.76 -64.12 -4.39
C THR A 144 -24.74 -65.62 -4.32
N ASP A 145 -25.91 -66.27 -4.47
CA ASP A 145 -25.95 -67.63 -4.99
C ASP A 145 -24.88 -67.69 -6.08
N ILE A 146 -23.86 -68.54 -5.90
CA ILE A 146 -22.96 -68.91 -6.99
C ILE A 146 -23.83 -69.76 -7.95
N THR A 147 -24.83 -69.14 -8.55
CA THR A 147 -25.20 -69.39 -9.92
C THR A 147 -23.94 -69.03 -10.68
N GLN A 148 -23.03 -70.00 -10.79
CA GLN A 148 -22.09 -70.06 -11.89
C GLN A 148 -22.89 -69.60 -13.10
N PRO A 149 -22.56 -68.46 -13.74
CA PRO A 149 -22.95 -68.32 -15.11
C PRO A 149 -22.30 -69.53 -15.77
N LYS A 150 -23.11 -70.55 -16.09
CA LYS A 150 -22.74 -71.58 -17.05
C LYS A 150 -22.05 -70.83 -18.18
N PRO A 151 -20.72 -70.88 -18.32
CA PRO A 151 -20.12 -70.27 -19.47
C PRO A 151 -20.64 -71.12 -20.62
N ALA A 152 -21.49 -70.54 -21.46
CA ALA A 152 -21.74 -71.05 -22.80
C ALA A 152 -20.49 -70.85 -23.67
N VAL A 153 -19.31 -71.13 -23.10
CA VAL A 153 -18.06 -71.29 -23.81
C VAL A 153 -18.08 -72.76 -24.19
N THR A 154 -18.21 -73.03 -25.48
CA THR A 154 -18.12 -74.42 -25.94
C THR A 154 -16.71 -74.92 -25.62
N ASP A 155 -16.54 -76.19 -25.26
CA ASP A 155 -15.21 -76.74 -24.97
C ASP A 155 -14.23 -76.46 -26.13
N THR A 156 -14.75 -76.37 -27.36
CA THR A 156 -14.03 -75.95 -28.57
C THR A 156 -13.44 -74.55 -28.48
N ASP A 157 -14.17 -73.57 -27.94
CA ASP A 157 -13.69 -72.19 -27.82
C ASP A 157 -12.56 -72.09 -26.79
N LEU A 158 -12.66 -72.86 -25.72
CA LEU A 158 -11.65 -72.94 -24.69
C LEU A 158 -10.38 -73.64 -25.21
N GLU A 159 -10.56 -74.75 -25.93
CA GLU A 159 -9.45 -75.51 -26.53
C GLU A 159 -8.68 -74.64 -27.56
N ASN A 160 -9.41 -73.90 -28.41
CA ASN A 160 -8.80 -72.97 -29.36
C ASN A 160 -8.03 -71.85 -28.67
N TYR A 161 -8.58 -71.29 -27.59
CA TYR A 161 -7.90 -70.22 -26.85
C TYR A 161 -6.59 -70.70 -26.22
N ILE A 162 -6.61 -71.91 -25.65
CA ILE A 162 -5.42 -72.51 -25.05
C ILE A 162 -4.37 -72.79 -26.13
N LEU A 163 -4.76 -73.36 -27.27
CA LEU A 163 -3.83 -73.66 -28.36
C LEU A 163 -3.27 -72.42 -29.08
N THR A 164 -4.01 -71.31 -29.08
CA THR A 164 -3.57 -70.07 -29.74
C THR A 164 -2.66 -69.23 -28.87
N ASN A 165 -2.83 -69.27 -27.54
CA ASN A 165 -2.08 -68.40 -26.62
C ASN A 165 -0.96 -69.13 -25.88
N TYR A 166 -0.98 -70.47 -25.82
CA TYR A 166 0.03 -71.27 -25.13
C TYR A 166 0.66 -72.29 -26.08
N SER A 167 2.00 -72.36 -26.09
CA SER A 167 2.71 -73.39 -26.85
C SER A 167 2.76 -74.71 -26.08
N GLN A 168 2.82 -75.85 -26.78
CA GLN A 168 2.88 -77.18 -26.14
C GLN A 168 4.05 -77.32 -25.15
N ASN A 169 5.16 -76.61 -25.38
CA ASN A 169 6.29 -76.62 -24.45
C ASN A 169 5.96 -75.92 -23.13
N GLU A 170 5.15 -74.86 -23.14
CA GLU A 170 4.79 -74.12 -21.93
C GLU A 170 3.78 -74.86 -21.06
N LEU A 171 2.84 -75.59 -21.67
CA LEU A 171 1.89 -76.45 -20.97
C LEU A 171 2.56 -77.63 -20.27
N ALA A 172 3.69 -78.12 -20.80
CA ALA A 172 4.45 -79.23 -20.22
C ALA A 172 5.42 -78.78 -19.11
N THR A 173 5.90 -77.53 -19.13
CA THR A 173 6.76 -76.99 -18.05
C THR A 173 6.00 -76.43 -16.86
N SER A 174 4.67 -76.23 -16.97
CA SER A 174 3.86 -75.69 -15.87
C SER A 174 3.16 -76.75 -15.02
N LEU A 175 3.55 -78.02 -15.14
CA LEU A 175 3.05 -79.13 -14.28
C LEU A 175 4.15 -79.66 -13.36
#